data_AF-A0A973DNU8-F1
#
_entry.id   AF-A0A973DNU8-F1
#
_cell.length_a   1.000
_cell.length_b   1.000
_cell.length_c   1.000
_cell.angle_alpha   90.00
_cell.angle_beta   90.00
_cell.angle_gamma   90.00
#
_symmetry.space_group_name_H-M   'P 1'
#
loop_
_entity.id
_entity.type
_entity.pdbx_description
1 polymer ?
#
loop_
_entity_poly.entity_id
_entity_poly.type
_entity_poly.pdbx_seq_one_letter_code
_entity_poly.pdbx_strand_id
1 'polypeptide(L)'
;MTAWLSAGLLFTFLMIAFVLYRWGNVRCVGVTPVRTFTFIAILFTSGLDVGLIMFPLTEFAGYADLATSPEYSFTNPLAIEFGFWAFLIWGFYFLTCFYFCVIEPRVGFFELPLIKLINNVVIIGTCAFTAYLLLTNLPWYLPQLGDGETVVSSFYLIVFAVIGAAVYSSTNIRYVRLLSLVTTWLFIGLIALMWAGAFLGEHGTVSDFAATMALIGGYFGNIHQFVLPLNDYHEFY
;
A
#
# COMPACT_ATOMS: atom_id res chain seq x y z
N MET A 1 -5.34 21.17 -10.44
CA MET A 1 -5.39 19.70 -10.43
C MET A 1 -5.97 19.26 -9.10
N THR A 2 -5.34 19.64 -8.00
CA THR A 2 -5.87 19.75 -6.62
C THR A 2 -7.39 19.81 -6.46
N ALA A 3 -8.08 20.81 -7.00
CA ALA A 3 -9.54 20.96 -6.81
C ALA A 3 -10.37 19.78 -7.35
N TRP A 4 -9.99 19.22 -8.50
CA TRP A 4 -10.67 18.06 -9.09
C TRP A 4 -10.39 16.80 -8.28
N LEU A 5 -9.14 16.63 -7.84
CA LEU A 5 -8.77 15.53 -6.95
C LEU A 5 -9.55 15.60 -5.64
N SER A 6 -9.52 16.75 -4.96
CA SER A 6 -10.27 16.98 -3.71
C SER A 6 -11.76 16.68 -3.87
N ALA A 7 -12.39 17.13 -4.96
CA ALA A 7 -13.78 16.80 -5.25
C ALA A 7 -13.99 15.28 -5.42
N GLY A 8 -13.07 14.59 -6.11
CA GLY A 8 -13.06 13.14 -6.26
C GLY A 8 -12.90 12.37 -4.95
N LEU A 9 -12.00 12.82 -4.08
CA LEU A 9 -11.78 12.23 -2.74
C LEU A 9 -13.06 12.35 -1.89
N LEU A 10 -13.65 13.55 -1.82
CA LEU A 10 -14.89 13.78 -1.08
C LEU A 10 -16.04 12.94 -1.64
N PHE A 11 -16.18 12.88 -2.96
CA PHE A 11 -17.16 12.01 -3.61
C PHE A 11 -16.93 10.54 -3.24
N THR A 12 -15.68 10.08 -3.21
CA THR A 12 -15.33 8.71 -2.82
C THR A 12 -15.77 8.41 -1.39
N PHE A 13 -15.45 9.28 -0.43
CA PHE A 13 -15.88 9.08 0.96
C PHE A 13 -17.40 9.07 1.11
N LEU A 14 -18.11 9.95 0.40
CA LEU A 14 -19.58 9.94 0.35
C LEU A 14 -20.13 8.65 -0.23
N MET A 15 -19.52 8.15 -1.32
CA MET A 15 -19.90 6.89 -1.94
C MET A 15 -19.66 5.70 -1.03
N ILE A 16 -18.55 5.66 -0.29
CA ILE A 16 -18.28 4.62 0.70
C ILE A 16 -19.38 4.61 1.76
N ALA A 17 -19.71 5.78 2.34
CA ALA A 17 -20.78 5.89 3.34
C ALA A 17 -22.13 5.44 2.78
N PHE A 18 -22.47 5.84 1.56
CA PHE A 18 -23.69 5.43 0.87
C PHE A 18 -23.73 3.91 0.62
N VAL A 19 -22.61 3.33 0.17
CA VAL A 19 -22.49 1.89 -0.08
C VAL A 19 -22.68 1.10 1.20
N LEU A 20 -22.02 1.50 2.30
CA LEU A 20 -22.16 0.86 3.59
C LEU A 20 -23.59 0.95 4.12
N TYR A 21 -24.23 2.11 3.98
CA TYR A 21 -25.63 2.30 4.38
C TYR A 21 -26.59 1.40 3.59
N ARG A 22 -26.42 1.32 2.26
CA ARG A 22 -27.39 0.66 1.37
C ARG A 22 -27.13 -0.83 1.14
N TRP A 23 -25.87 -1.27 1.19
CA TRP A 23 -25.44 -2.63 0.86
C TRP A 23 -24.45 -3.25 1.87
N GLY A 24 -24.23 -2.66 3.05
CA GLY A 24 -23.28 -3.16 4.04
C GLY A 24 -23.51 -4.61 4.52
N ASN A 25 -24.72 -5.15 4.33
CA ASN A 25 -25.08 -6.52 4.70
C ASN A 25 -25.13 -7.50 3.52
N VAL A 26 -24.74 -7.08 2.30
CA VAL A 26 -24.73 -7.96 1.13
C VAL A 26 -23.58 -8.95 1.24
N ARG A 27 -23.92 -10.24 1.16
CA ARG A 27 -22.93 -11.31 1.14
C ARG A 27 -22.37 -11.48 -0.27
N CYS A 28 -21.08 -11.24 -0.42
CA CYS A 28 -20.35 -11.48 -1.66
C CYS A 28 -19.85 -12.93 -1.67
N VAL A 29 -20.30 -13.74 -2.62
CA VAL A 29 -19.93 -15.16 -2.73
C VAL A 29 -19.04 -15.35 -3.95
N GLY A 30 -17.75 -15.61 -3.72
CA GLY A 30 -16.78 -15.92 -4.77
C GLY A 30 -16.79 -17.38 -5.19
N VAL A 31 -16.31 -17.67 -6.40
CA VAL A 31 -16.20 -19.04 -6.95
C VAL A 31 -15.03 -19.84 -6.38
N THR A 32 -14.06 -19.17 -5.75
CA THR A 32 -12.84 -19.79 -5.21
C THR A 32 -12.74 -19.52 -3.70
N PRO A 33 -13.48 -20.25 -2.86
CA PRO A 33 -13.44 -20.03 -1.42
C PRO A 33 -12.07 -20.39 -0.85
N VAL A 34 -11.60 -19.56 0.08
CA VAL A 34 -10.40 -19.80 0.87
C VAL A 34 -10.73 -19.64 2.35
N ARG A 35 -9.89 -20.20 3.23
CA ARG A 35 -10.04 -19.99 4.68
C ARG A 35 -9.79 -18.53 5.02
N THR A 36 -10.43 -18.01 6.06
CA THR A 36 -10.35 -16.60 6.48
C THR A 36 -8.91 -16.11 6.64
N PHE A 37 -8.04 -16.90 7.28
CA PHE A 37 -6.64 -16.51 7.44
C PHE A 37 -5.90 -16.39 6.10
N THR A 38 -6.13 -17.34 5.19
CA THR A 38 -5.56 -17.29 3.84
C THR A 38 -6.08 -16.09 3.06
N PHE A 39 -7.35 -15.74 3.22
CA PHE A 39 -7.92 -14.54 2.61
C PHE A 39 -7.25 -13.27 3.12
N ILE A 40 -7.10 -13.14 4.43
CA ILE A 40 -6.41 -12.02 5.08
C ILE A 40 -4.96 -11.94 4.60
N ALA A 41 -4.24 -13.07 4.56
CA ALA A 41 -2.87 -13.11 4.07
C ALA A 41 -2.76 -12.62 2.62
N ILE A 42 -3.67 -13.04 1.74
CA ILE A 42 -3.69 -12.58 0.34
C ILE A 42 -3.95 -11.07 0.26
N LEU A 43 -4.92 -10.54 1.01
CA LEU A 43 -5.20 -9.11 1.04
C LEU A 43 -4.02 -8.31 1.58
N PHE A 44 -3.46 -8.77 2.69
CA PHE A 44 -2.29 -8.17 3.31
C PHE A 44 -1.11 -8.11 2.34
N THR A 45 -0.79 -9.22 1.67
CA THR A 45 0.35 -9.27 0.76
C THR A 45 0.10 -8.60 -0.59
N SER A 46 -1.17 -8.38 -0.96
CA SER A 46 -1.51 -7.53 -2.11
C SER A 46 -1.30 -6.03 -1.83
N GLY A 47 -1.39 -5.62 -0.57
CA GLY A 47 -1.04 -4.26 -0.13
C GLY A 47 0.42 -4.12 0.31
N LEU A 48 1.11 -5.23 0.61
CA LEU A 48 2.54 -5.31 0.90
C LEU A 48 3.33 -5.19 -0.41
N ASP A 49 3.26 -4.02 -1.03
CA ASP A 49 4.18 -3.63 -2.09
C ASP A 49 5.45 -3.01 -1.47
N VAL A 50 6.42 -2.65 -2.32
CA VAL A 50 7.58 -1.81 -2.01
C VAL A 50 7.19 -0.66 -1.07
N GLY A 51 5.99 -0.10 -1.23
CA GLY A 51 5.53 1.04 -0.44
C GLY A 51 5.31 0.80 1.06
N LEU A 52 5.06 -0.43 1.55
CA LEU A 52 4.89 -0.65 3.00
C LEU A 52 6.20 -0.97 3.76
N ILE A 53 7.32 -1.14 3.04
CA ILE A 53 8.63 -1.34 3.66
C ILE A 53 9.56 -0.18 3.32
N MET A 54 9.65 0.16 2.05
CA MET A 54 10.61 1.13 1.54
C MET A 54 10.24 2.55 1.96
N PHE A 55 9.03 2.99 1.62
CA PHE A 55 8.62 4.37 1.82
C PHE A 55 8.60 4.76 3.30
N PRO A 56 8.04 3.96 4.23
CA PRO A 56 8.26 4.12 5.66
C PRO A 56 9.72 4.37 6.05
N LEU A 57 10.65 3.55 5.57
CA LEU A 57 12.07 3.68 5.95
C LEU A 57 12.75 4.92 5.32
N THR A 58 12.28 5.39 4.18
CA THR A 58 12.87 6.54 3.48
C THR A 58 12.19 7.87 3.81
N GLU A 59 10.91 7.87 4.14
CA GLU A 59 10.08 9.07 4.31
C GLU A 59 9.93 9.49 5.77
N PHE A 60 9.98 8.56 6.73
CA PHE A 60 9.73 8.86 8.15
C PHE A 60 10.59 10.03 8.65
N ALA A 61 11.86 10.08 8.24
CA ALA A 61 12.78 11.16 8.61
C ALA A 61 12.37 12.52 8.03
N GLY A 62 11.79 12.54 6.82
CA GLY A 62 11.26 13.76 6.19
C GLY A 62 10.07 14.32 6.95
N TYR A 63 9.19 13.46 7.48
CA TYR A 63 8.08 13.88 8.33
C TYR A 63 8.53 14.52 9.65
N ALA A 64 9.73 14.16 10.14
CA ALA A 64 10.31 14.73 11.35
C ALA A 64 11.06 16.06 11.11
N ASP A 65 11.50 16.33 9.88
CA ASP A 65 12.22 17.55 9.52
C ASP A 65 11.27 18.69 9.17
N LEU A 66 10.76 19.36 10.21
CA LEU A 66 9.84 20.50 10.06
C LEU A 66 10.49 21.75 9.46
N ALA A 67 11.82 21.79 9.32
CA ALA A 67 12.50 22.90 8.64
C ALA A 67 12.34 22.80 7.13
N THR A 68 12.38 21.58 6.59
CA THR A 68 12.17 21.32 5.15
C THR A 68 10.72 21.00 4.81
N SER A 69 9.97 20.40 5.75
CA SER A 69 8.58 19.95 5.56
C SER A 69 7.64 20.52 6.63
N PRO A 70 7.44 21.86 6.69
CA PRO A 70 6.63 22.52 7.72
C PRO A 70 5.15 22.12 7.71
N GLU A 71 4.63 21.63 6.58
CA GLU A 71 3.25 21.18 6.41
C GLU A 71 2.87 20.02 7.34
N TYR A 72 3.83 19.25 7.86
CA TYR A 72 3.58 18.12 8.75
C TYR A 72 3.52 18.49 10.24
N SER A 73 3.72 19.76 10.58
CA SER A 73 3.81 20.26 11.96
C SER A 73 2.52 20.14 12.79
N PHE A 74 1.38 19.84 12.16
CA PHE A 74 0.09 19.70 12.86
C PHE A 74 -0.02 18.43 13.70
N THR A 75 0.89 17.46 13.52
CA THR A 75 0.92 16.22 14.29
C THR A 75 2.36 15.68 14.38
N ASN A 76 2.53 14.39 14.67
CA ASN A 76 3.82 13.72 14.76
C ASN A 76 4.09 12.83 13.53
N PRO A 77 5.36 12.49 13.24
CA PRO A 77 5.75 11.67 12.09
C PRO A 77 5.01 10.33 11.98
N LEU A 78 4.80 9.63 13.11
CA LEU A 78 4.11 8.34 13.13
C LEU A 78 2.64 8.47 12.70
N ALA A 79 1.98 9.56 13.11
CA ALA A 79 0.62 9.85 12.68
C ALA A 79 0.53 10.26 11.20
N ILE A 80 1.53 10.96 10.67
CA ILE A 80 1.62 11.27 9.23
C ILE A 80 1.72 9.99 8.42
N GLU A 81 2.65 9.12 8.81
CA GLU A 81 2.89 7.87 8.10
C GLU A 81 1.69 6.92 8.17
N PHE A 82 1.06 6.82 9.35
CA PHE A 82 -0.20 6.09 9.48
C PHE A 82 -1.30 6.68 8.59
N GLY A 83 -1.38 8.01 8.46
CA GLY A 83 -2.38 8.67 7.63
C GLY A 83 -2.19 8.41 6.13
N PHE A 84 -0.96 8.29 5.66
CA PHE A 84 -0.64 8.06 4.24
C PHE A 84 -0.82 6.59 3.84
N TRP A 85 -0.41 5.66 4.72
CA TRP A 85 -0.34 4.24 4.37
C TRP A 85 -1.48 3.38 4.95
N ALA A 86 -2.27 3.93 5.88
CA ALA A 86 -3.35 3.20 6.54
C ALA A 86 -4.73 3.86 6.37
N PHE A 87 -5.74 3.17 6.88
CA PHE A 87 -7.13 3.63 7.06
C PHE A 87 -7.82 4.24 5.82
N LEU A 88 -7.71 5.56 5.56
CA LEU A 88 -8.49 6.25 4.52
C LEU A 88 -8.12 5.80 3.10
N ILE A 89 -6.84 5.55 2.82
CA ILE A 89 -6.39 5.09 1.49
C ILE A 89 -7.00 3.74 1.13
N TRP A 90 -7.27 2.89 2.13
CA TRP A 90 -7.94 1.60 1.93
C TRP A 90 -9.41 1.73 1.52
N GLY A 91 -10.02 2.91 1.71
CA GLY A 91 -11.35 3.23 1.21
C GLY A 91 -11.46 3.17 -0.31
N PHE A 92 -10.41 3.55 -1.05
CA PHE A 92 -10.39 3.46 -2.52
C PHE A 92 -10.42 2.02 -3.00
N TYR A 93 -9.65 1.14 -2.34
CA TYR A 93 -9.69 -0.29 -2.60
C TYR A 93 -11.05 -0.87 -2.27
N PHE A 94 -11.68 -0.46 -1.16
CA PHE A 94 -13.03 -0.89 -0.81
C PHE A 94 -14.05 -0.57 -1.92
N LEU A 95 -14.06 0.67 -2.43
CA LEU A 95 -15.03 1.07 -3.46
C LEU A 95 -14.83 0.27 -4.76
N THR A 96 -13.58 0.05 -5.15
CA THR A 96 -13.21 -0.76 -6.31
C THR A 96 -13.64 -2.22 -6.12
N CYS A 97 -13.34 -2.82 -4.97
CA CYS A 97 -13.80 -4.17 -4.62
C CYS A 97 -15.32 -4.28 -4.64
N PHE A 98 -16.03 -3.29 -4.08
CA PHE A 98 -17.48 -3.27 -4.09
C PHE A 98 -18.04 -3.24 -5.51
N TYR A 99 -17.47 -2.41 -6.40
CA TYR A 99 -17.85 -2.37 -7.81
C TYR A 99 -17.74 -3.77 -8.42
N PHE A 100 -16.57 -4.42 -8.34
CA PHE A 100 -16.35 -5.72 -8.96
C PHE A 100 -17.15 -6.86 -8.33
N CYS A 101 -17.43 -6.80 -7.03
CA CYS A 101 -18.18 -7.85 -6.34
C CYS A 101 -19.70 -7.73 -6.50
N VAL A 102 -20.24 -6.51 -6.59
CA VAL A 102 -21.69 -6.27 -6.48
C VAL A 102 -22.29 -5.64 -7.74
N ILE A 103 -21.59 -4.69 -8.37
CA ILE A 103 -22.11 -3.91 -9.51
C ILE A 103 -21.72 -4.58 -10.83
N GLU A 104 -20.43 -4.84 -11.06
CA GLU A 104 -19.89 -5.37 -12.31
C GLU A 104 -20.63 -6.62 -12.82
N PRO A 105 -20.96 -7.63 -11.98
CA PRO A 105 -21.69 -8.82 -12.43
C PRO A 105 -23.07 -8.53 -13.04
N ARG A 106 -23.61 -7.33 -12.84
CA ARG A 106 -24.91 -6.89 -13.37
C ARG A 106 -24.78 -5.99 -14.59
N VAL A 107 -23.70 -5.21 -14.68
CA VAL A 107 -23.52 -4.21 -15.75
C VAL A 107 -22.64 -4.72 -16.89
N GLY A 108 -21.70 -5.64 -16.61
CA GLY A 108 -20.80 -6.21 -17.62
C GLY A 108 -19.99 -5.17 -18.37
N PHE A 109 -19.61 -4.05 -17.72
CA PHE A 109 -18.93 -2.95 -18.38
C PHE A 109 -17.56 -3.37 -18.92
N PHE A 110 -16.85 -4.22 -18.17
CA PHE A 110 -15.58 -4.78 -18.58
C PHE A 110 -15.73 -5.91 -19.58
N GLU A 111 -16.94 -6.25 -20.05
CA GLU A 111 -17.12 -7.18 -21.17
C GLU A 111 -16.86 -6.51 -22.52
N LEU A 112 -17.00 -5.17 -22.59
CA LEU A 112 -16.81 -4.36 -23.78
C LEU A 112 -15.35 -4.43 -24.27
N PRO A 113 -15.09 -4.73 -25.56
CA PRO A 113 -13.73 -4.92 -26.07
C PRO A 113 -12.80 -3.71 -25.86
N LEU A 114 -13.32 -2.49 -26.05
CA LEU A 114 -12.54 -1.26 -25.84
C LEU A 114 -12.14 -1.09 -24.36
N ILE A 115 -13.06 -1.38 -23.44
CA ILE A 115 -12.81 -1.25 -22.00
C ILE A 115 -11.80 -2.31 -21.56
N LYS A 116 -11.89 -3.54 -22.07
CA LYS A 116 -10.87 -4.58 -21.85
C LYS A 116 -9.49 -4.13 -22.33
N LEU A 117 -9.40 -3.53 -23.52
CA LEU A 117 -8.14 -3.01 -24.05
C LEU A 117 -7.56 -1.93 -23.14
N ILE A 118 -8.36 -0.94 -22.75
CA ILE A 118 -7.95 0.13 -21.84
C ILE A 118 -7.47 -0.45 -20.51
N ASN A 119 -8.25 -1.35 -19.91
CA ASN A 119 -7.90 -2.01 -18.66
C ASN A 119 -6.55 -2.75 -18.76
N ASN A 120 -6.32 -3.47 -19.86
CA ASN A 120 -5.04 -4.15 -20.08
C ASN A 120 -3.87 -3.17 -20.20
N VAL A 121 -4.06 -2.04 -20.88
CA VAL A 121 -3.04 -0.97 -20.98
C VAL A 121 -2.75 -0.39 -19.60
N VAL A 122 -3.78 -0.11 -18.80
CA VAL A 122 -3.62 0.39 -17.43
C VAL A 122 -2.85 -0.60 -16.57
N ILE A 123 -3.21 -1.90 -16.60
CA ILE A 123 -2.50 -2.95 -15.86
C ILE A 123 -1.02 -3.00 -16.26
N ILE A 124 -0.72 -2.98 -17.57
CA ILE A 124 0.67 -2.98 -18.05
C ILE A 124 1.41 -1.74 -17.55
N GLY A 125 0.77 -0.57 -17.59
CA GLY A 125 1.33 0.69 -17.09
C GLY A 125 1.65 0.62 -15.60
N THR A 126 0.71 0.14 -14.78
CA THR A 126 0.92 -0.04 -13.33
C THR A 126 2.04 -1.03 -13.04
N CYS A 127 2.06 -2.18 -13.70
CA CYS A 127 3.13 -3.17 -13.52
C CYS A 127 4.50 -2.61 -13.95
N ALA A 128 4.57 -1.84 -15.05
CA ALA A 128 5.79 -1.19 -15.50
C ALA A 128 6.27 -0.13 -14.51
N PHE A 129 5.35 0.65 -13.94
CA PHE A 129 5.65 1.64 -12.91
C PHE A 129 6.21 0.98 -11.63
N THR A 130 5.59 -0.09 -11.15
CA THR A 130 6.11 -0.85 -9.99
C THR A 130 7.50 -1.42 -10.27
N ALA A 131 7.73 -1.98 -11.46
CA ALA A 131 9.06 -2.48 -11.85
C ALA A 131 10.11 -1.35 -11.93
N TYR A 132 9.70 -0.17 -12.40
CA TYR A 132 10.55 1.02 -12.42
C TYR A 132 10.89 1.51 -11.00
N LEU A 133 9.93 1.53 -10.08
CA LEU A 133 10.18 1.85 -8.68
C LEU A 133 11.15 0.86 -8.06
N LEU A 134 11.01 -0.45 -8.32
CA LEU A 134 11.99 -1.42 -7.87
C LEU A 134 13.39 -1.12 -8.43
N LEU A 135 13.50 -0.88 -9.74
CA LEU A 135 14.78 -0.60 -10.40
C LEU A 135 15.49 0.62 -9.80
N THR A 136 14.75 1.70 -9.57
CA THR A 136 15.28 2.97 -9.04
C THR A 136 15.70 2.87 -7.58
N ASN A 137 15.08 1.96 -6.80
CA ASN A 137 15.36 1.79 -5.38
C ASN A 137 16.32 0.63 -5.06
N LEU A 138 16.63 -0.24 -6.03
CA LEU A 138 17.64 -1.30 -5.87
C LEU A 138 19.02 -0.81 -5.39
N PRO A 139 19.54 0.35 -5.82
CA PRO A 139 20.80 0.90 -5.29
C PRO A 139 20.74 1.16 -3.78
N TRP A 140 19.59 1.60 -3.26
CA TRP A 140 19.40 1.80 -1.82
C TRP A 140 19.40 0.47 -1.06
N TYR A 141 18.77 -0.57 -1.63
CA TYR A 141 18.77 -1.91 -1.05
C TYR A 141 20.13 -2.62 -1.13
N LEU A 142 20.87 -2.41 -2.23
CA LEU A 142 22.13 -3.09 -2.54
C LEU A 142 23.23 -2.07 -2.90
N PRO A 143 23.65 -1.20 -1.96
CA PRO A 143 24.58 -0.10 -2.24
C PRO A 143 25.99 -0.58 -2.66
N GLN A 144 26.29 -1.86 -2.40
CA GLN A 144 27.55 -2.49 -2.82
C GLN A 144 27.59 -2.79 -4.32
N LEU A 145 26.44 -2.84 -5.00
CA LEU A 145 26.31 -3.22 -6.41
C LEU A 145 26.13 -2.02 -7.34
N GLY A 146 25.77 -0.85 -6.83
CA GLY A 146 25.55 0.35 -7.64
C GLY A 146 25.39 1.61 -6.81
N ASP A 147 25.75 2.74 -7.42
CA ASP A 147 25.68 4.09 -6.84
C ASP A 147 24.34 4.78 -7.09
N GLY A 148 23.45 4.18 -7.88
CA GLY A 148 22.15 4.73 -8.25
C GLY A 148 22.17 5.76 -9.38
N GLU A 149 23.35 6.10 -9.88
CA GLU A 149 23.53 7.01 -11.01
C GLU A 149 23.98 6.26 -12.28
N THR A 150 24.68 5.15 -12.12
CA THR A 150 25.19 4.34 -13.23
C THR A 150 24.25 3.20 -13.61
N VAL A 151 24.20 2.89 -14.91
CA VAL A 151 23.43 1.77 -15.45
C VAL A 151 24.15 0.47 -15.10
N VAL A 152 23.68 -0.21 -14.04
CA VAL A 152 24.24 -1.49 -13.60
C VAL A 152 23.43 -2.65 -14.19
N SER A 153 24.05 -3.43 -15.09
CA SER A 153 23.39 -4.57 -15.76
C SER A 153 22.80 -5.61 -14.79
N SER A 154 23.39 -5.78 -13.61
CA SER A 154 22.88 -6.71 -12.59
C SER A 154 21.50 -6.31 -12.06
N PHE A 155 21.20 -5.00 -11.94
CA PHE A 155 19.87 -4.53 -11.53
C PHE A 155 18.79 -4.87 -12.55
N TYR A 156 19.07 -4.71 -13.85
CA TYR A 156 18.16 -5.13 -14.90
C TYR A 156 17.91 -6.65 -14.89
N LEU A 157 18.94 -7.45 -14.60
CA LEU A 157 18.79 -8.91 -14.46
C LEU A 157 17.92 -9.26 -13.25
N ILE A 158 18.08 -8.58 -12.11
CA ILE A 158 17.25 -8.78 -10.92
C ILE A 158 15.79 -8.43 -11.24
N VAL A 159 15.54 -7.25 -11.81
CA VAL A 159 14.18 -6.82 -12.17
C VAL A 159 13.55 -7.78 -13.16
N PHE A 160 14.28 -8.21 -14.18
CA PHE A 160 13.81 -9.21 -15.15
C PHE A 160 13.47 -10.54 -14.49
N ALA A 161 14.30 -11.03 -13.56
CA ALA A 161 14.04 -12.25 -12.81
C ALA A 161 12.79 -12.13 -11.93
N VAL A 162 12.60 -10.98 -11.26
CA VAL A 162 11.41 -10.69 -10.46
C VAL A 162 10.15 -10.68 -11.33
N ILE A 163 10.19 -10.01 -12.48
CA ILE A 163 9.07 -10.01 -13.44
C ILE A 163 8.76 -11.44 -13.90
N GLY A 164 9.78 -12.21 -14.28
CA GLY A 164 9.62 -13.61 -14.70
C GLY A 164 8.98 -14.47 -13.61
N ALA A 165 9.44 -14.35 -12.36
CA ALA A 165 8.88 -15.06 -11.22
C ALA A 165 7.44 -14.62 -10.90
N ALA A 166 7.14 -13.32 -11.01
CA ALA A 166 5.79 -12.78 -10.81
C ALA A 166 4.82 -13.36 -11.86
N VAL A 167 5.17 -13.30 -13.14
CA VAL A 167 4.37 -13.87 -14.24
C VAL A 167 4.17 -15.37 -14.02
N TYR A 168 5.23 -16.11 -13.70
CA TYR A 168 5.12 -17.55 -13.43
C TYR A 168 4.20 -17.85 -12.25
N SER A 169 4.35 -17.15 -11.13
CA SER A 169 3.53 -17.37 -9.95
C SER A 169 2.05 -17.01 -10.15
N SER A 170 1.75 -16.05 -11.04
CA SER A 170 0.37 -15.66 -11.37
C SER A 170 -0.39 -16.71 -12.19
N THR A 171 0.28 -17.71 -12.77
CA THR A 171 -0.36 -18.76 -13.59
C THR A 171 -1.31 -19.65 -12.80
N ASN A 172 -1.10 -19.79 -11.48
CA ASN A 172 -1.91 -20.65 -10.65
C ASN A 172 -2.11 -20.05 -9.25
N ILE A 173 -3.37 -19.98 -8.83
CA ILE A 173 -3.76 -19.50 -7.50
C ILE A 173 -3.08 -20.24 -6.34
N ARG A 174 -2.62 -21.48 -6.56
CA ARG A 174 -1.84 -22.23 -5.56
C ARG A 174 -0.53 -21.53 -5.19
N TYR A 175 0.20 -20.98 -6.17
CA TYR A 175 1.44 -20.26 -5.91
C TYR A 175 1.17 -18.96 -5.18
N VAL A 176 0.18 -18.18 -5.65
CA VAL A 176 -0.25 -16.94 -4.98
C VAL A 176 -0.60 -17.20 -3.52
N ARG A 177 -1.37 -18.26 -3.25
CA ARG A 177 -1.73 -18.66 -1.88
C ARG A 177 -0.50 -18.98 -1.03
N LEU A 178 0.40 -19.81 -1.54
CA LEU A 178 1.59 -20.23 -0.82
C LEU A 178 2.50 -19.04 -0.52
N LEU A 179 2.80 -18.23 -1.55
CA LEU A 179 3.61 -17.03 -1.42
C LEU A 179 3.00 -16.08 -0.40
N SER A 180 1.69 -15.80 -0.48
CA SER A 180 1.02 -14.89 0.46
C SER A 180 1.12 -15.36 1.91
N LEU A 181 0.97 -16.67 2.17
CA LEU A 181 1.11 -17.22 3.51
C LEU A 181 2.55 -17.13 4.02
N VAL A 182 3.52 -17.48 3.19
CA VAL A 182 4.95 -17.45 3.56
C VAL A 182 5.39 -16.02 3.81
N THR A 183 5.09 -15.08 2.91
CA THR A 183 5.48 -13.68 3.06
C THR A 183 4.80 -13.02 4.26
N THR A 184 3.55 -13.36 4.56
CA THR A 184 2.88 -12.90 5.79
C THR A 184 3.66 -13.32 7.03
N TRP A 185 4.07 -14.58 7.12
CA TRP A 185 4.85 -15.06 8.27
C TRP A 185 6.26 -14.46 8.32
N LEU A 186 6.92 -14.31 7.18
CA LEU A 186 8.22 -13.64 7.10
C LEU A 186 8.12 -12.19 7.56
N PHE A 187 7.05 -11.49 7.18
CA PHE A 187 6.83 -10.11 7.58
C PHE A 187 6.50 -9.98 9.07
N ILE A 188 5.65 -10.86 9.61
CA ILE A 188 5.41 -10.93 11.07
C ILE A 188 6.73 -11.22 11.81
N GLY A 189 7.55 -12.11 11.27
CA GLY A 189 8.89 -12.39 11.79
C GLY A 189 9.79 -11.15 11.77
N LEU A 190 9.79 -10.40 10.66
CA LEU A 190 10.54 -9.15 10.54
C LEU A 190 10.08 -8.10 11.55
N ILE A 191 8.77 -7.91 11.73
CA ILE A 191 8.21 -7.03 12.76
C ILE A 191 8.70 -7.46 14.14
N ALA A 192 8.61 -8.75 14.46
CA ALA A 192 9.05 -9.28 15.75
C ALA A 192 10.56 -9.06 15.96
N LEU A 193 11.38 -9.23 14.92
CA LEU A 193 12.82 -8.98 14.96
C LEU A 193 13.15 -7.50 15.17
N MET A 194 12.48 -6.60 14.45
CA MET A 194 12.66 -5.14 14.61
C MET A 194 12.20 -4.67 15.99
N TRP A 195 11.05 -5.17 16.45
CA TRP A 195 10.54 -4.89 17.79
C TRP A 195 11.51 -5.39 18.88
N ALA A 196 12.03 -6.62 18.73
CA ALA A 196 13.03 -7.17 19.63
C ALA A 196 14.31 -6.32 19.64
N GLY A 197 14.82 -5.92 18.48
CA GLY A 197 15.99 -5.06 18.38
C GLY A 197 15.81 -3.69 19.01
N ALA A 198 14.60 -3.11 18.90
CA ALA A 198 14.29 -1.80 19.47
C ALA A 198 14.06 -1.85 21.00
N PHE A 199 13.44 -2.92 21.53
CA PHE A 199 12.91 -2.93 22.91
C PHE A 199 13.50 -4.01 23.83
N LEU A 200 14.35 -4.93 23.33
CA LEU A 200 15.10 -5.87 24.17
C LEU A 200 16.57 -5.45 24.37
N GLY A 201 17.00 -4.35 23.72
CA GLY A 201 18.32 -3.76 23.94
C GLY A 201 18.40 -2.90 25.21
N GLU A 202 19.58 -2.37 25.52
CA GLU A 202 19.84 -1.60 26.75
C GLU A 202 19.09 -0.26 26.84
N HIS A 203 18.55 0.23 25.72
CA HIS A 203 17.97 1.58 25.61
C HIS A 203 16.45 1.63 25.43
N GLY A 204 15.80 0.49 25.20
CA GLY A 204 14.36 0.45 24.91
C GLY A 204 13.59 -0.21 26.04
N THR A 205 12.50 0.42 26.48
CA THR A 205 11.58 -0.18 27.46
C THR A 205 10.22 -0.47 26.82
N VAL A 206 9.47 -1.40 27.39
CA VAL A 206 8.08 -1.67 26.96
C VAL A 206 7.19 -0.44 27.12
N SER A 207 7.50 0.45 28.08
CA SER A 207 6.83 1.75 28.23
C SER A 207 7.06 2.68 27.03
N ASP A 208 8.26 2.68 26.45
CA ASP A 208 8.57 3.51 25.28
C ASP A 208 7.76 3.05 24.05
N PHE A 209 7.55 1.74 23.91
CA PHE A 209 6.67 1.20 22.89
C PHE A 209 5.22 1.68 23.06
N ALA A 210 4.69 1.60 24.29
CA ALA A 210 3.33 2.06 24.58
C ALA A 210 3.16 3.58 24.33
N ALA A 211 4.16 4.38 24.71
CA ALA A 211 4.19 5.82 24.45
C ALA A 211 4.24 6.11 22.93
N THR A 212 5.05 5.36 22.19
CA THR A 212 5.14 5.49 20.72
C THR A 212 3.82 5.11 20.05
N MET A 213 3.18 4.02 20.46
CA MET A 213 1.86 3.61 19.95
C MET A 213 0.78 4.66 20.20
N ALA A 214 0.86 5.39 21.33
CA ALA A 214 -0.08 6.47 21.62
C ALA A 214 0.00 7.63 20.61
N LEU A 215 1.15 7.83 19.95
CA LEU A 215 1.34 8.87 18.93
C LEU A 215 0.44 8.66 17.70
N ILE A 216 0.03 7.42 17.41
CA ILE A 216 -0.97 7.11 16.36
C ILE A 216 -2.29 7.85 16.64
N GLY A 217 -2.62 8.13 17.90
CA GLY A 217 -3.78 8.93 18.27
C GLY A 217 -3.80 10.32 17.61
N GLY A 218 -2.64 10.87 17.26
CA GLY A 218 -2.52 12.13 16.53
C GLY A 218 -3.18 12.08 15.14
N TYR A 219 -3.28 10.90 14.52
CA TYR A 219 -4.02 10.72 13.27
C TYR A 219 -5.52 10.96 13.49
N PHE A 220 -6.12 10.29 14.47
CA PHE A 220 -7.56 10.42 14.75
C PHE A 220 -7.92 11.81 15.25
N GLY A 221 -7.05 12.46 16.02
CA GLY A 221 -7.23 13.85 16.46
C GLY A 221 -7.24 14.86 15.29
N ASN A 222 -6.53 14.53 14.20
CA ASN A 222 -6.35 15.41 13.04
C ASN A 222 -6.91 14.81 11.75
N ILE A 223 -7.88 13.88 11.81
CA ILE A 223 -8.35 13.13 10.64
C ILE A 223 -8.81 14.04 9.49
N HIS A 224 -9.34 15.22 9.80
CA HIS A 224 -9.78 16.22 8.83
C HIS A 224 -8.64 16.77 7.94
N GLN A 225 -7.39 16.77 8.43
CA GLN A 225 -6.20 17.16 7.66
C GLN A 225 -5.83 16.10 6.61
N PHE A 226 -6.14 14.82 6.88
CA PHE A 226 -5.79 13.69 6.01
C PHE A 226 -6.85 13.38 4.94
N VAL A 227 -7.98 14.10 4.92
CA VAL A 227 -9.05 13.89 3.93
C VAL A 227 -8.65 14.41 2.55
N LEU A 228 -7.84 15.47 2.51
CA LEU A 228 -7.39 16.13 1.30
C LEU A 228 -5.86 16.08 1.21
N PRO A 229 -5.27 16.25 0.01
CA PRO A 229 -3.83 16.25 -0.16
C PRO A 229 -3.18 17.37 0.66
N LEU A 230 -2.04 17.05 1.29
CA LEU A 230 -1.30 17.98 2.13
C LEU A 230 -0.29 18.82 1.32
N ASN A 231 0.27 18.22 0.28
CA ASN A 231 1.24 18.81 -0.65
C ASN A 231 1.19 18.05 -1.99
N ASP A 232 1.97 18.51 -2.97
CA ASP A 232 2.04 17.89 -4.30
C ASP A 232 2.53 16.43 -4.25
N TYR A 233 3.36 16.10 -3.27
CA TYR A 233 3.84 14.73 -3.05
C TYR A 233 2.70 13.81 -2.62
N HIS A 234 1.93 14.21 -1.62
CA HIS A 234 0.74 13.47 -1.17
C HIS A 234 -0.36 13.46 -2.24
N GLU A 235 -0.48 14.49 -3.09
CA GLU A 235 -1.42 14.47 -4.23
C GLU A 235 -1.05 13.43 -5.29
N PHE A 236 0.23 13.08 -5.43
CA PHE A 236 0.68 12.08 -6.40
C PHE A 236 0.29 10.64 -6.01
N TYR A 237 0.27 10.33 -4.71
CA TYR A 237 -0.09 9.02 -4.17
C TYR A 237 -1.61 8.85 -4.02
#